data_AF-A0A0J8TJT9-F1
#
_entry.id   AF-A0A0J8TJT9-F1
#
_cell.length_a   1.000
_cell.length_b   1.000
_cell.length_c   1.000
_cell.angle_alpha   90.00
_cell.angle_beta   90.00
_cell.angle_gamma   90.00
#
_symmetry.space_group_name_H-M   'P 1'
#
loop_
_entity.id
_entity.type
_entity.pdbx_description
1 polymer ?
#
loop_
_entity_poly.entity_id
_entity_poly.type
_entity_poly.pdbx_seq_one_letter_code
_entity_poly.pdbx_strand_id
1 'polypeptide(L)'
;MVCPHVDSAGLQPPRNSQSVYREDCTQCFDSIDDPSGLNVCLSCFNGGCTGNRDHAALHHARCEHPLALNIRRTRKPIQRDEPPPKMSKLAIKPLREEDHYNTTIKVICYDCDNDDVDISSIPVLQDVIDGVMNTLTFSRKEEVKAWELELTSCEHILCLTQDDASLMQLNKFSHCSQCSMQENLWLCLLCGNVGCGRSQFGGMGGNSHALAHASNLTHSVSVKLNSISPEGSADVFCYACNEERIDPDLACT
;
A
#
# COMPACT_ATOMS: atom_id res chain seq x y z
N MET A 1 14.86 -13.20 -31.70
CA MET A 1 14.03 -12.18 -32.39
C MET A 1 13.18 -11.52 -31.33
N VAL A 2 13.04 -10.20 -31.38
CA VAL A 2 12.17 -9.47 -30.44
C VAL A 2 10.72 -9.91 -30.70
N CYS A 3 9.98 -10.23 -29.64
CA CYS A 3 8.61 -10.68 -29.75
C CYS A 3 7.71 -9.49 -30.14
N PRO A 4 6.96 -9.55 -31.27
CA PRO A 4 6.14 -8.43 -31.74
C PRO A 4 5.01 -8.07 -30.76
N HIS A 5 4.58 -9.04 -29.94
CA HIS A 5 3.53 -8.83 -28.94
C HIS A 5 3.95 -7.93 -27.78
N VAL A 6 5.26 -7.70 -27.60
CA VAL A 6 5.73 -6.79 -26.54
C VAL A 6 5.37 -5.34 -26.86
N ASP A 7 5.50 -4.95 -28.12
CA ASP A 7 5.14 -3.60 -28.57
C ASP A 7 3.62 -3.43 -28.71
N SER A 8 2.91 -4.47 -29.18
CA SER A 8 1.47 -4.37 -29.42
C SER A 8 0.61 -4.52 -28.16
N ALA A 9 1.13 -5.11 -27.07
CA ALA A 9 0.37 -5.36 -25.85
C ALA A 9 0.12 -4.12 -24.98
N GLY A 10 0.74 -2.97 -25.29
CA GLY A 10 0.54 -1.73 -24.54
C GLY A 10 0.87 -1.87 -23.05
N LEU A 11 1.93 -2.61 -22.72
CA LEU A 11 2.29 -2.96 -21.35
C LEU A 11 2.54 -1.71 -20.51
N GLN A 12 2.05 -1.72 -19.28
CA GLN A 12 2.25 -0.66 -18.29
C GLN A 12 2.52 -1.31 -16.93
N PRO A 13 3.37 -0.71 -16.07
CA PRO A 13 3.55 -1.20 -14.70
C PRO A 13 2.23 -1.20 -13.92
N PRO A 14 2.07 -2.10 -12.91
CA PRO A 14 0.89 -2.14 -12.08
C PRO A 14 0.69 -0.83 -11.31
N ARG A 15 -0.55 -0.34 -11.30
CA ARG A 15 -0.97 0.80 -10.47
C ARG A 15 -1.15 0.36 -9.01
N ASN A 16 -1.04 1.29 -8.07
CA ASN A 16 -1.25 0.99 -6.64
C ASN A 16 -2.61 0.34 -6.34
N SER A 17 -3.66 0.72 -7.08
CA SER A 17 -5.02 0.18 -6.96
C SER A 17 -5.20 -1.20 -7.60
N GLN A 18 -4.25 -1.69 -8.41
CA GLN A 18 -4.32 -3.00 -9.03
C GLN A 18 -3.79 -4.10 -8.11
N SER A 19 -4.45 -5.26 -8.16
CA SER A 19 -4.02 -6.46 -7.45
C SER A 19 -3.04 -7.26 -8.30
N VAL A 20 -1.92 -7.67 -7.71
CA VAL A 20 -0.89 -8.48 -8.36
C VAL A 20 -0.86 -9.85 -7.69
N TYR A 21 -1.17 -10.89 -8.46
CA TYR A 21 -1.22 -12.28 -8.00
C TYR A 21 0.02 -13.03 -8.47
N ARG A 22 1.14 -12.83 -7.76
CA ARG A 22 2.46 -13.36 -8.16
C ARG A 22 3.01 -14.49 -7.29
N GLU A 23 2.27 -14.90 -6.26
CA GLU A 23 2.68 -15.96 -5.33
C GLU A 23 1.92 -17.25 -5.58
N ASP A 24 0.62 -17.14 -5.88
CA ASP A 24 -0.29 -18.28 -6.04
C ASP A 24 -1.23 -18.12 -7.25
N CYS A 25 -1.63 -19.26 -7.81
CA CYS A 25 -2.64 -19.33 -8.86
C CYS A 25 -4.02 -18.99 -8.32
N THR A 26 -4.72 -18.08 -9.00
CA THR A 26 -6.06 -17.60 -8.58
C THR A 26 -7.18 -18.63 -8.67
N GLN A 27 -6.93 -19.79 -9.26
CA GLN A 27 -7.93 -20.86 -9.42
C GLN A 27 -7.66 -22.10 -8.57
N CYS A 28 -6.39 -22.40 -8.25
CA CYS A 28 -6.04 -23.66 -7.58
C CYS A 28 -4.94 -23.56 -6.53
N PHE A 29 -4.42 -22.37 -6.25
CA PHE A 29 -3.42 -22.13 -5.20
C PHE A 29 -2.08 -22.88 -5.40
N ASP A 30 -1.80 -23.35 -6.62
CA ASP A 30 -0.44 -23.76 -6.99
C ASP A 30 0.46 -22.53 -6.96
N SER A 31 1.69 -22.67 -6.46
CA SER A 31 2.51 -21.53 -6.06
C SER A 31 3.79 -21.39 -6.90
N ILE A 32 4.52 -20.30 -6.71
CA ILE A 32 5.85 -20.10 -7.30
C ILE A 32 6.87 -21.17 -6.88
N ASP A 33 6.59 -21.98 -5.85
CA ASP A 33 7.47 -23.07 -5.41
C ASP A 33 7.31 -24.33 -6.30
N ASP A 34 6.28 -24.39 -7.14
CA ASP A 34 6.10 -25.48 -8.08
C ASP A 34 7.25 -25.55 -9.11
N PRO A 35 7.64 -26.75 -9.57
CA PRO A 35 8.75 -26.91 -10.50
C PRO A 35 8.59 -26.16 -11.82
N SER A 36 7.35 -25.93 -12.28
CA SER A 36 7.03 -25.19 -13.49
C SER A 36 6.80 -23.69 -13.22
N GLY A 37 6.85 -23.25 -11.96
CA GLY A 37 6.60 -21.88 -11.54
C GLY A 37 5.15 -21.43 -11.72
N LEU A 38 4.95 -20.13 -11.59
CA LEU A 38 3.67 -19.45 -11.78
C LEU A 38 3.79 -18.41 -12.89
N ASN A 39 2.83 -18.37 -13.81
CA ASN A 39 2.76 -17.37 -14.87
C ASN A 39 1.85 -16.22 -14.46
N VAL A 40 2.42 -15.03 -14.31
CA VAL A 40 1.70 -13.78 -14.02
C VAL A 40 1.47 -13.03 -15.32
N CYS A 41 0.22 -12.82 -15.71
CA CYS A 41 -0.11 -12.07 -16.92
C CYS A 41 0.43 -10.63 -16.84
N LEU A 42 1.13 -10.17 -17.88
CA LEU A 42 1.71 -8.81 -17.89
C LEU A 42 0.70 -7.70 -18.22
N SER A 43 -0.50 -8.05 -18.68
CA SER A 43 -1.56 -7.09 -18.99
C SER A 43 -2.54 -6.87 -17.82
N CYS A 44 -2.82 -7.90 -17.02
CA CYS A 44 -3.79 -7.82 -15.92
C CYS A 44 -3.30 -8.35 -14.57
N PHE A 45 -2.05 -8.81 -14.48
CA PHE A 45 -1.40 -9.26 -13.24
C PHE A 45 -2.08 -10.44 -12.54
N ASN A 46 -2.89 -11.22 -13.28
CA ASN A 46 -3.48 -12.47 -12.81
C ASN A 46 -2.45 -13.62 -12.82
N GLY A 47 -2.42 -14.41 -11.76
CA GLY A 47 -1.51 -15.57 -11.61
C GLY A 47 -2.17 -16.88 -12.06
N GLY A 48 -1.53 -17.59 -12.97
CA GLY A 48 -1.95 -18.90 -13.49
C GLY A 48 -0.87 -19.95 -13.29
N CYS A 49 -1.25 -21.16 -12.88
CA CYS A 49 -0.31 -22.28 -12.81
C CYS A 49 -0.01 -22.83 -14.20
N THR A 50 1.17 -23.43 -14.33
CA THR A 50 1.74 -23.98 -15.60
C THR A 50 1.90 -25.50 -15.57
N GLY A 51 1.44 -26.16 -14.50
CA GLY A 51 1.43 -27.61 -14.38
C GLY A 51 0.26 -28.26 -15.12
N ASN A 52 -0.16 -29.46 -14.71
CA ASN A 52 -1.19 -30.25 -15.40
C ASN A 52 -2.53 -29.53 -15.66
N ARG A 53 -2.89 -28.53 -14.83
CA ARG A 53 -4.14 -27.77 -14.98
C ARG A 53 -4.02 -26.57 -15.91
N ASP A 54 -2.79 -26.08 -16.10
CA ASP A 54 -2.41 -24.98 -16.99
C ASP A 54 -3.41 -23.81 -17.05
N HIS A 55 -3.75 -23.26 -15.87
CA HIS A 55 -4.66 -22.13 -15.78
C HIS A 55 -4.10 -20.87 -16.46
N ALA A 56 -2.77 -20.82 -16.67
CA ALA A 56 -2.14 -19.73 -17.39
C ALA A 56 -2.47 -19.77 -18.90
N ALA A 57 -2.38 -20.94 -19.54
CA ALA A 57 -2.85 -21.10 -20.92
C ALA A 57 -4.37 -20.88 -21.06
N LEU A 58 -5.16 -21.33 -20.07
CA LEU A 58 -6.60 -21.06 -20.04
C LEU A 58 -6.91 -19.55 -19.96
N HIS A 59 -6.14 -18.81 -19.16
CA HIS A 59 -6.27 -17.36 -19.05
C HIS A 59 -5.96 -16.67 -20.39
N HIS A 60 -4.86 -17.07 -21.04
CA HIS A 60 -4.49 -16.57 -22.36
C HIS A 60 -5.62 -16.81 -23.38
N ALA A 61 -6.16 -18.03 -23.46
CA ALA A 61 -7.22 -18.38 -24.41
C ALA A 61 -8.53 -17.61 -24.20
N ARG A 62 -8.79 -17.11 -22.98
CA ARG A 62 -10.02 -16.37 -22.64
C ARG A 62 -9.88 -14.86 -22.76
N CYS A 63 -8.71 -14.33 -22.39
CA CYS A 63 -8.47 -12.89 -22.31
C CYS A 63 -7.64 -12.37 -23.48
N GLU A 64 -7.11 -13.25 -24.33
CA GLU A 64 -6.24 -12.90 -25.46
C GLU A 64 -5.02 -12.08 -25.02
N HIS A 65 -4.52 -12.34 -23.81
CA HIS A 65 -3.31 -11.71 -23.29
C HIS A 65 -2.09 -12.56 -23.67
N PRO A 66 -1.18 -12.06 -24.52
CA PRO A 66 -0.14 -12.89 -25.12
C PRO A 66 1.07 -13.12 -24.21
N LEU A 67 1.29 -12.25 -23.21
CA LEU A 67 2.53 -12.21 -22.44
C LEU A 67 2.31 -12.48 -20.95
N ALA A 68 3.19 -13.31 -20.38
CA ALA A 68 3.23 -13.61 -18.96
C ALA A 68 4.67 -13.65 -18.41
N LEU A 69 4.85 -13.28 -17.16
CA LEU A 69 6.07 -13.44 -16.39
C LEU A 69 5.99 -14.76 -15.60
N ASN A 70 6.81 -15.74 -15.97
CA ASN A 70 7.01 -16.94 -15.18
C ASN A 70 7.91 -16.59 -13.98
N ILE A 71 7.45 -16.90 -12.77
CA ILE A 71 8.18 -16.72 -11.53
C ILE A 71 8.32 -18.08 -10.87
N ARG A 72 9.55 -18.45 -10.53
CA ARG A 72 9.84 -19.70 -9.83
C ARG A 72 10.80 -19.46 -8.67
N ARG A 73 10.44 -19.98 -7.50
CA ARG A 73 11.22 -19.92 -6.28
C ARG A 73 11.81 -21.30 -5.96
N THR A 74 13.09 -21.34 -5.61
CA THR A 74 13.81 -22.57 -5.26
C THR A 74 14.60 -22.36 -3.99
N ARG A 75 14.61 -23.36 -3.10
CA ARG A 75 15.34 -23.25 -1.83
C ARG A 75 16.85 -23.30 -2.07
N LYS A 76 17.59 -22.34 -1.50
CA LYS A 76 19.06 -22.35 -1.52
C LYS A 76 19.59 -23.58 -0.75
N PRO A 77 20.64 -24.25 -1.25
CA PRO A 77 21.26 -25.34 -0.52
C PRO A 77 21.89 -24.81 0.77
N ILE A 78 21.63 -25.48 1.90
CA ILE A 78 22.23 -25.11 3.18
C ILE A 78 23.69 -25.58 3.17
N GLN A 79 24.64 -24.67 2.95
CA GLN A 79 26.05 -24.96 3.21
C GLN A 79 26.30 -24.98 4.73
N ARG A 80 26.56 -26.16 5.28
CA ARG A 80 27.04 -26.34 6.66
C ARG A 80 28.55 -26.52 6.65
N ASP A 81 29.29 -25.44 6.37
CA ASP A 81 30.76 -25.49 6.38
C ASP A 81 31.37 -25.17 7.75
N GLU A 82 30.57 -24.83 8.77
CA GLU A 82 31.05 -24.67 10.14
C GLU A 82 30.22 -25.44 11.18
N PRO A 83 30.87 -25.97 12.24
CA PRO A 83 30.16 -26.54 13.39
C PRO A 83 29.26 -25.46 14.01
N PRO A 84 28.05 -25.83 14.50
CA PRO A 84 27.09 -24.87 14.98
C PRO A 84 27.73 -23.98 16.06
N PRO A 85 27.65 -22.64 15.94
CA PRO A 85 28.19 -21.75 16.95
C PRO A 85 27.55 -22.10 18.30
N LYS A 86 28.37 -22.23 19.34
CA LYS A 86 27.88 -22.47 20.71
C LYS A 86 26.83 -21.41 21.03
N MET A 87 25.58 -21.84 21.23
CA MET A 87 24.44 -20.97 21.52
C MET A 87 24.77 -20.09 22.72
N SER A 88 25.10 -18.83 22.45
CA SER A 88 25.22 -17.78 23.45
C SER A 88 24.33 -16.65 23.01
N LYS A 89 23.21 -16.49 23.74
CA LYS A 89 22.06 -15.59 23.53
C LYS A 89 21.09 -15.97 22.40
N LEU A 90 19.85 -16.19 22.82
CA LEU A 90 18.65 -16.15 21.98
C LEU A 90 18.50 -14.75 21.37
N ALA A 91 19.19 -14.50 20.26
CA ALA A 91 18.91 -13.37 19.38
C ALA A 91 18.49 -13.96 18.03
N ILE A 92 17.17 -14.08 17.83
CA ILE A 92 16.62 -14.47 16.53
C ILE A 92 16.79 -13.25 15.63
N LYS A 93 17.84 -13.23 14.80
CA LYS A 93 17.91 -12.25 13.72
C LYS A 93 16.77 -12.56 12.76
N PRO A 94 15.93 -11.58 12.36
CA PRO A 94 14.94 -11.80 11.33
C PRO A 94 15.67 -12.14 10.02
N LEU A 95 15.56 -13.40 9.62
CA LEU A 95 16.07 -13.89 8.33
C LEU A 95 15.08 -13.45 7.26
N ARG A 96 15.59 -12.91 6.16
CA ARG A 96 14.75 -12.49 5.04
C ARG A 96 14.55 -13.68 4.09
N GLU A 97 13.47 -13.67 3.32
CA GLU A 97 13.21 -14.75 2.36
C GLU A 97 14.32 -14.91 1.32
N GLU A 98 14.94 -13.78 0.93
CA GLU A 98 16.10 -13.72 0.04
C GLU A 98 17.32 -14.51 0.57
N ASP A 99 17.41 -14.76 1.88
CA ASP A 99 18.49 -15.57 2.47
C ASP A 99 18.27 -17.08 2.23
N HIS A 100 17.01 -17.50 2.06
CA HIS A 100 16.61 -18.90 1.99
C HIS A 100 16.27 -19.38 0.58
N TYR A 101 15.93 -18.47 -0.34
CA TYR A 101 15.41 -18.81 -1.65
C TYR A 101 16.11 -18.06 -2.78
N ASN A 102 16.22 -18.73 -3.94
CA ASN A 102 16.56 -18.16 -5.23
C ASN A 102 15.27 -18.01 -6.04
N THR A 103 15.06 -16.84 -6.62
CA THR A 103 13.93 -16.57 -7.52
C THR A 103 14.45 -16.43 -8.94
N THR A 104 13.92 -17.22 -9.86
CA THR A 104 14.19 -17.14 -11.29
C THR A 104 12.96 -16.61 -12.01
N ILE A 105 13.15 -15.71 -12.95
CA ILE A 105 12.08 -15.13 -13.76
C ILE A 105 12.36 -15.31 -15.25
N LYS A 106 11.30 -15.49 -16.03
CA LYS A 106 11.34 -15.54 -17.50
C LYS A 106 10.08 -14.93 -18.09
N VAL A 107 10.16 -14.35 -19.27
CA VAL A 107 8.98 -13.85 -19.98
C VAL A 107 8.57 -14.84 -21.06
N ILE A 108 7.31 -15.24 -21.01
CA ILE A 108 6.69 -16.19 -21.92
C ILE A 108 5.71 -15.46 -22.83
N CYS A 109 5.73 -15.80 -24.11
CA CYS A 109 4.74 -15.38 -25.09
C CYS A 109 4.00 -16.59 -25.65
N TYR A 110 2.69 -16.69 -25.35
CA TYR A 110 1.85 -17.80 -25.79
C TYR A 110 1.63 -17.80 -27.32
N ASP A 111 1.42 -16.64 -27.92
CA ASP A 111 1.18 -16.52 -29.37
C ASP A 111 2.42 -16.87 -30.21
N CYS A 112 3.61 -16.66 -29.66
CA CYS A 112 4.88 -16.97 -30.32
C CYS A 112 5.42 -18.35 -29.95
N ASP A 113 4.79 -19.07 -29.03
CA ASP A 113 5.31 -20.31 -28.41
C ASP A 113 6.77 -20.13 -27.94
N ASN A 114 7.07 -18.99 -27.32
CA ASN A 114 8.42 -18.63 -26.86
C ASN A 114 8.45 -18.40 -25.35
N ASP A 115 9.15 -19.28 -24.64
CA ASP A 115 9.26 -19.28 -23.19
C ASP A 115 10.41 -18.43 -22.62
N ASP A 116 11.22 -17.81 -23.48
CA ASP A 116 12.38 -17.01 -23.08
C ASP A 116 12.50 -15.77 -23.97
N VAL A 117 11.53 -14.86 -23.85
CA VAL A 117 11.59 -13.55 -24.49
C VAL A 117 12.70 -12.73 -23.82
N ASP A 118 13.66 -12.23 -24.62
CA ASP A 118 14.78 -11.45 -24.10
C ASP A 118 14.31 -10.15 -23.42
N ILE A 119 14.53 -10.09 -22.11
CA ILE A 119 14.17 -8.96 -21.25
C ILE A 119 15.20 -7.83 -21.35
N SER A 120 16.45 -8.17 -21.70
CA SER A 120 17.59 -7.25 -21.63
C SER A 120 17.51 -6.13 -22.66
N SER A 121 16.83 -6.40 -23.77
CA SER A 121 16.74 -5.51 -24.93
C SER A 121 15.50 -4.61 -24.92
N ILE A 122 14.58 -4.75 -23.94
CA ILE A 122 13.29 -4.06 -23.94
C ILE A 122 13.05 -3.34 -22.59
N PRO A 123 13.30 -2.01 -22.50
CA PRO A 123 13.16 -1.25 -21.26
C PRO A 123 11.74 -1.28 -20.65
N VAL A 124 10.71 -1.15 -21.48
CA VAL A 124 9.30 -1.19 -21.02
C VAL A 124 8.98 -2.49 -20.29
N LEU A 125 9.55 -3.60 -20.74
CA LEU A 125 9.34 -4.91 -20.14
C LEU A 125 10.03 -4.99 -18.76
N GLN A 126 11.22 -4.39 -18.60
CA GLN A 126 11.91 -4.28 -17.32
C GLN A 126 11.10 -3.47 -16.32
N ASP A 127 10.59 -2.30 -16.71
CA ASP A 127 9.78 -1.44 -15.82
C ASP A 127 8.52 -2.17 -15.31
N VAL A 128 7.86 -2.94 -16.19
CA VAL A 128 6.67 -3.72 -15.83
C VAL A 128 7.03 -4.86 -14.89
N ILE A 129 8.11 -5.59 -15.16
CA ILE A 129 8.61 -6.68 -14.32
C ILE A 129 8.98 -6.16 -12.93
N ASP A 130 9.72 -5.05 -12.87
CA ASP A 130 10.10 -4.41 -11.61
C ASP A 130 8.87 -3.96 -10.84
N GLY A 131 7.86 -3.42 -11.52
CA GLY A 131 6.57 -3.10 -10.91
C GLY A 131 5.88 -4.33 -10.34
N VAL A 132 5.83 -5.46 -11.07
CA VAL A 132 5.25 -6.71 -10.58
C VAL A 132 6.01 -7.25 -9.37
N MET A 133 7.34 -7.24 -9.40
CA MET A 133 8.20 -7.82 -8.36
C MET A 133 8.27 -6.98 -7.07
N ASN A 134 8.08 -5.65 -7.17
CA ASN A 134 8.15 -4.75 -6.02
C ASN A 134 6.77 -4.37 -5.45
N THR A 135 5.69 -4.58 -6.20
CA THR A 135 4.34 -4.34 -5.68
C THR A 135 3.99 -5.35 -4.58
N LEU A 136 3.29 -4.87 -3.54
CA LEU A 136 2.71 -5.72 -2.50
C LEU A 136 1.76 -6.73 -3.14
N THR A 137 1.95 -8.01 -2.83
CA THR A 137 1.05 -9.07 -3.31
C THR A 137 -0.33 -8.89 -2.72
N PHE A 138 -1.35 -9.44 -3.39
CA PHE A 138 -2.72 -9.38 -2.88
C PHE A 138 -2.80 -9.88 -1.43
N SER A 139 -2.19 -11.03 -1.12
CA SER A 139 -2.17 -11.60 0.23
C SER A 139 -1.58 -10.63 1.26
N ARG A 140 -0.45 -9.98 0.92
CA ARG A 140 0.18 -9.01 1.81
C ARG A 140 -0.62 -7.70 1.95
N LYS A 141 -1.30 -7.25 0.89
CA LYS A 141 -2.23 -6.10 0.97
C LYS A 141 -3.39 -6.41 1.92
N GLU A 142 -3.96 -7.61 1.85
CA GLU A 142 -5.05 -8.03 2.73
C GLU A 142 -4.58 -8.22 4.18
N GLU A 143 -3.39 -8.76 4.41
CA GLU A 143 -2.79 -8.79 5.75
C GLU A 143 -2.64 -7.38 6.34
N VAL A 144 -2.10 -6.41 5.58
CA VAL A 144 -1.97 -5.03 6.04
C VAL A 144 -3.33 -4.43 6.40
N LYS A 145 -4.34 -4.60 5.54
CA LYS A 145 -5.71 -4.13 5.81
C LYS A 145 -6.31 -4.76 7.05
N ALA A 146 -6.02 -6.03 7.34
CA ALA A 146 -6.53 -6.70 8.54
C ALA A 146 -5.99 -6.09 9.84
N TRP A 147 -4.91 -5.30 9.78
CA TRP A 147 -4.37 -4.53 10.90
C TRP A 147 -4.71 -3.02 10.82
N GLU A 148 -5.33 -2.55 9.74
CA GLU A 148 -5.77 -1.15 9.63
C GLU A 148 -6.99 -0.91 10.53
N LEU A 149 -6.95 0.18 11.29
CA LEU A 149 -8.09 0.58 12.11
C LEU A 149 -9.21 1.06 11.17
N GLU A 150 -10.34 0.34 11.13
CA GLU A 150 -11.52 0.76 10.39
C GLU A 150 -12.14 2.01 11.02
N LEU A 151 -11.76 3.19 10.53
CA LEU A 151 -12.35 4.45 10.93
C LEU A 151 -13.73 4.61 10.29
N THR A 152 -14.72 4.95 11.11
CA THR A 152 -16.09 5.26 10.66
C THR A 152 -16.35 6.75 10.78
N SER A 153 -17.33 7.26 10.02
CA SER A 153 -17.78 8.64 10.20
C SER A 153 -18.71 8.73 11.42
N CYS A 154 -19.11 9.95 11.81
CA CYS A 154 -20.05 10.19 12.90
C CYS A 154 -21.06 11.29 12.53
N GLU A 155 -22.17 11.37 13.26
CA GLU A 155 -23.18 12.41 13.06
C GLU A 155 -22.60 13.83 13.15
N HIS A 156 -21.60 14.05 14.01
CA HIS A 156 -20.96 15.36 14.18
C HIS A 156 -20.13 15.79 12.97
N ILE A 157 -19.66 14.84 12.16
CA ILE A 157 -18.94 15.12 10.90
C ILE A 157 -19.95 15.28 9.77
N LEU A 158 -20.89 14.33 9.64
CA LEU A 158 -21.88 14.34 8.55
C LEU A 158 -22.83 15.55 8.61
N CYS A 159 -23.12 16.06 9.81
CA CYS A 159 -23.96 17.23 10.03
C CYS A 159 -23.15 18.49 10.36
N LEU A 160 -21.84 18.48 10.08
CA LEU A 160 -20.96 19.61 10.38
C LEU A 160 -21.35 20.83 9.55
N THR A 161 -21.58 21.95 10.23
CA THR A 161 -21.80 23.25 9.59
C THR A 161 -20.61 24.15 9.89
N GLN A 162 -19.98 24.67 8.84
CA GLN A 162 -18.88 25.62 8.98
C GLN A 162 -19.43 27.03 9.17
N ASP A 163 -18.85 27.79 10.10
CA ASP A 163 -19.05 29.22 10.24
C ASP A 163 -18.52 29.94 8.99
N ASP A 164 -19.10 31.10 8.68
CA ASP A 164 -18.86 31.86 7.46
C ASP A 164 -17.36 31.97 7.09
N ALA A 165 -17.01 31.57 5.86
CA ALA A 165 -15.64 31.34 5.36
C ALA A 165 -14.73 32.59 5.40
N SER A 166 -15.29 33.76 5.72
CA SER A 166 -14.57 35.02 5.91
C SER A 166 -13.56 35.02 7.07
N LEU A 167 -13.55 33.99 7.93
CA LEU A 167 -12.62 33.84 9.07
C LEU A 167 -11.39 32.95 8.80
N MET A 168 -11.29 32.28 7.64
CA MET A 168 -10.10 31.51 7.24
C MET A 168 -8.96 32.44 6.79
N GLN A 169 -8.35 33.16 7.73
CA GLN A 169 -7.08 33.83 7.46
C GLN A 169 -5.94 32.81 7.45
N LEU A 170 -5.47 32.46 6.24
CA LEU A 170 -4.38 31.52 5.97
C LEU A 170 -3.09 31.73 6.81
N ASN A 171 -2.89 32.94 7.34
CA ASN A 171 -1.73 33.27 8.16
C ASN A 171 -1.75 32.70 9.59
N LYS A 172 -2.85 32.02 10.01
CA LYS A 172 -3.00 31.45 11.36
C LYS A 172 -2.60 29.98 11.50
N PHE A 173 -2.25 29.29 10.41
CA PHE A 173 -1.96 27.85 10.46
C PHE A 173 -0.55 27.49 10.94
N SER A 174 0.32 28.48 11.18
CA SER A 174 1.72 28.23 11.55
C SER A 174 1.94 27.89 13.02
N HIS A 175 1.02 28.26 13.91
CA HIS A 175 1.15 28.03 15.34
C HIS A 175 -0.20 27.96 16.05
N CYS A 176 -0.19 27.44 17.27
CA CYS A 176 -1.35 27.39 18.15
C CYS A 176 -1.84 28.80 18.53
N SER A 177 -3.15 29.04 18.50
CA SER A 177 -3.73 30.36 18.82
C SER A 177 -3.52 30.80 20.28
N GLN A 178 -3.13 29.88 21.17
CA GLN A 178 -2.97 30.10 22.61
C GLN A 178 -1.54 29.85 23.13
N CYS A 179 -0.61 29.37 22.28
CA CYS A 179 0.80 29.20 22.67
C CYS A 179 1.73 29.17 21.46
N SER A 180 3.04 29.18 21.67
CA SER A 180 4.05 29.19 20.60
C SER A 180 4.32 27.84 19.94
N MET A 181 3.48 26.81 20.15
CA MET A 181 3.64 25.50 19.52
C MET A 181 3.37 25.58 18.02
N GLN A 182 4.23 24.94 17.22
CA GLN A 182 4.15 24.89 15.76
C GLN A 182 3.93 23.46 15.23
N GLU A 183 3.99 22.47 16.12
CA GLU A 183 3.81 21.06 15.80
C GLU A 183 2.58 20.51 16.55
N ASN A 184 2.06 19.37 16.08
CA ASN A 184 0.86 18.73 16.65
C ASN A 184 -0.33 19.72 16.72
N LEU A 185 -0.58 20.40 15.60
CA LEU A 185 -1.65 21.40 15.47
C LEU A 185 -2.91 20.80 14.87
N TRP A 186 -4.04 21.19 15.45
CA TRP A 186 -5.38 20.74 15.09
C TRP A 186 -6.23 21.94 14.71
N LEU A 187 -6.79 21.90 13.51
CA LEU A 187 -7.68 22.90 12.94
C LEU A 187 -9.13 22.49 13.19
N CYS A 188 -9.89 23.34 13.86
CA CYS A 188 -11.31 23.16 14.04
C CYS A 188 -12.04 23.33 12.70
N LEU A 189 -12.76 22.30 12.26
CA LEU A 189 -13.49 22.33 10.98
C LEU A 189 -14.70 23.25 10.99
N LEU A 190 -15.23 23.60 12.18
CA LEU A 190 -16.38 24.49 12.31
C LEU A 190 -16.00 25.96 12.13
N CYS A 191 -14.91 26.44 12.77
CA CYS A 191 -14.61 27.88 12.80
C CYS A 191 -13.19 28.27 12.39
N GLY A 192 -12.35 27.30 12.02
CA GLY A 192 -10.97 27.55 11.60
C GLY A 192 -9.98 27.88 12.73
N ASN A 193 -10.35 27.72 14.00
CA ASN A 193 -9.40 27.90 15.10
C ASN A 193 -8.32 26.81 15.11
N VAL A 194 -7.06 27.21 15.35
CA VAL A 194 -5.92 26.29 15.47
C VAL A 194 -5.51 26.13 16.93
N GLY A 195 -5.49 24.90 17.44
CA GLY A 195 -5.03 24.57 18.79
C GLY A 195 -4.00 23.45 18.77
N CYS A 196 -3.07 23.43 19.73
CA CYS A 196 -2.15 22.30 19.88
C CYS A 196 -2.85 21.08 20.52
N GLY A 197 -2.31 19.91 20.21
CA GLY A 197 -2.81 18.60 20.65
C GLY A 197 -2.77 18.41 22.17
N ARG A 198 -3.15 17.22 22.63
CA ARG A 198 -3.23 16.89 24.06
C ARG A 198 -1.85 16.77 24.70
N SER A 199 -1.78 17.08 26.00
CA SER A 199 -0.61 16.78 26.83
C SER A 199 -0.45 15.28 27.02
N GLN A 200 0.63 14.70 26.52
CA GLN A 200 0.95 13.28 26.67
C GLN A 200 2.35 13.12 27.29
N PHE A 201 2.52 12.14 28.18
CA PHE A 201 3.83 11.78 28.73
C PHE A 201 4.60 10.94 27.69
N GLY A 202 5.78 11.40 27.27
CA GLY A 202 6.70 10.59 26.45
C GLY A 202 6.47 10.60 24.93
N GLY A 203 5.72 11.56 24.37
CA GLY A 203 5.49 11.70 22.93
C GLY A 203 5.60 13.15 22.43
N MET A 204 5.18 13.39 21.17
CA MET A 204 5.05 14.75 20.60
C MET A 204 3.96 15.50 21.39
N GLY A 205 4.40 16.28 22.36
CA GLY A 205 3.54 16.88 23.37
C GLY A 205 2.54 17.91 22.82
N GLY A 206 1.72 18.43 23.72
CA GLY A 206 0.65 19.38 23.44
C GLY A 206 0.18 20.02 24.74
N ASN A 207 -0.46 21.18 24.67
CA ASN A 207 -1.00 21.88 25.84
C ASN A 207 -2.53 21.77 25.92
N SER A 208 -3.14 20.85 25.16
CA SER A 208 -4.57 20.57 25.13
C SER A 208 -5.45 21.75 24.72
N HIS A 209 -4.93 22.73 23.96
CA HIS A 209 -5.70 23.90 23.53
C HIS A 209 -6.78 23.57 22.49
N ALA A 210 -6.56 22.56 21.64
CA ALA A 210 -7.60 22.09 20.72
C ALA A 210 -8.79 21.45 21.47
N LEU A 211 -8.49 20.66 22.51
CA LEU A 211 -9.50 20.10 23.39
C LEU A 211 -10.24 21.19 24.18
N ALA A 212 -9.51 22.15 24.74
CA ALA A 212 -10.11 23.27 25.47
C ALA A 212 -11.03 24.10 24.57
N HIS A 213 -10.63 24.36 23.33
CA HIS A 213 -11.46 25.01 22.32
C HIS A 213 -12.75 24.23 22.04
N ALA A 214 -12.63 22.93 21.79
CA ALA A 214 -13.77 22.05 21.55
C ALA A 214 -14.78 22.06 22.71
N SER A 215 -14.29 22.00 23.95
CA SER A 215 -15.15 22.05 25.15
C SER A 215 -15.80 23.41 25.38
N ASN A 216 -15.10 24.51 25.11
CA ASN A 216 -15.59 25.86 25.39
C ASN A 216 -16.64 26.35 24.38
N LEU A 217 -16.47 26.00 23.10
CA LEU A 217 -17.37 26.44 22.02
C LEU A 217 -18.28 25.32 21.52
N THR A 218 -18.20 24.12 22.09
CA THR A 218 -18.91 22.92 21.61
C THR A 218 -18.57 22.55 20.16
N HIS A 219 -17.36 22.91 19.69
CA HIS A 219 -16.87 22.56 18.36
C HIS A 219 -16.26 21.16 18.39
N SER A 220 -17.02 20.19 17.90
CA SER A 220 -16.73 18.77 18.13
C SER A 220 -15.70 18.18 17.18
N VAL A 221 -15.38 18.79 16.03
CA VAL A 221 -14.55 18.16 14.99
C VAL A 221 -13.33 19.03 14.65
N SER A 222 -12.15 18.40 14.63
CA SER A 222 -10.91 19.01 14.17
C SER A 222 -10.09 18.06 13.30
N VAL A 223 -9.34 18.62 12.36
CA VAL A 223 -8.37 17.93 11.49
C VAL A 223 -6.94 18.29 11.89
N LYS A 224 -6.01 17.34 11.81
CA LYS A 224 -4.60 17.58 12.13
C LYS A 224 -3.84 18.09 10.92
N LEU A 225 -3.24 19.27 11.03
CA LEU A 225 -2.66 20.00 9.89
C LEU A 225 -1.56 19.22 9.15
N ASN A 226 -0.70 18.49 9.86
CA ASN A 226 0.42 17.76 9.25
C ASN A 226 0.04 16.39 8.67
N SER A 227 -1.23 16.01 8.73
CA SER A 227 -1.73 14.73 8.20
C SER A 227 -2.47 14.84 6.87
N ILE A 228 -2.72 16.07 6.41
CA ILE A 228 -3.48 16.34 5.18
C ILE A 228 -2.63 15.92 3.97
N SER A 229 -3.11 14.92 3.25
CA SER A 229 -2.47 14.40 2.04
C SER A 229 -3.05 15.05 0.76
N PRO A 230 -2.28 15.12 -0.34
CA PRO A 230 -2.80 15.55 -1.64
C PRO A 230 -3.98 14.71 -2.15
N GLU A 231 -4.10 13.47 -1.70
CA GLU A 231 -5.17 12.54 -2.06
C GLU A 231 -6.47 12.79 -1.28
N GLY A 232 -6.49 13.77 -0.37
CA GLY A 232 -7.69 14.18 0.37
C GLY A 232 -7.93 13.40 1.66
N SER A 233 -6.92 12.69 2.18
CA SER A 233 -6.99 12.04 3.49
C SER A 233 -6.33 12.87 4.58
N ALA A 234 -6.87 12.83 5.80
CA ALA A 234 -6.26 13.44 6.98
C ALA A 234 -6.74 12.77 8.28
N ASP A 235 -5.98 12.95 9.35
CA ASP A 235 -6.37 12.53 10.71
C ASP A 235 -7.46 13.50 11.21
N VAL A 236 -8.70 13.02 11.32
CA VAL A 236 -9.84 13.77 11.87
C VAL A 236 -10.23 13.18 13.22
N PHE A 237 -10.41 14.05 14.22
CA PHE A 237 -10.82 13.67 15.56
C PHE A 237 -12.14 14.33 15.94
N CYS A 238 -13.08 13.53 16.44
CA CYS A 238 -14.32 14.02 17.01
C CYS A 238 -14.22 14.03 18.54
N TYR A 239 -14.17 15.21 19.15
CA TYR A 239 -14.14 15.42 20.59
C TYR A 239 -15.44 15.00 21.29
N ALA A 240 -16.59 15.05 20.61
CA ALA A 240 -17.86 14.60 21.16
C ALA A 240 -17.94 13.07 21.26
N CYS A 241 -17.46 12.35 20.24
CA CYS A 241 -17.34 10.90 20.27
C CYS A 241 -16.08 10.42 21.04
N ASN A 242 -15.12 11.33 21.24
CA ASN A 242 -13.78 11.05 21.77
C ASN A 242 -13.05 9.94 21.00
N GLU A 243 -13.17 9.98 19.67
CA GLU A 243 -12.64 8.97 18.74
C GLU A 243 -12.12 9.63 17.46
N GLU A 244 -11.18 8.95 16.81
CA GLU A 244 -10.79 9.24 15.42
C GLU A 244 -11.90 8.80 14.49
N ARG A 245 -12.15 9.58 13.44
CA ARG A 245 -13.26 9.39 12.51
C ARG A 245 -12.82 9.75 11.10
N ILE A 246 -13.58 9.31 10.11
CA ILE A 246 -13.38 9.72 8.71
C ILE A 246 -14.40 10.77 8.30
N ASP A 247 -13.93 11.79 7.59
CA ASP A 247 -14.78 12.77 6.91
C ASP A 247 -14.80 12.45 5.41
N PRO A 248 -15.92 11.93 4.87
CA PRO A 248 -16.01 11.57 3.46
C PRO A 248 -15.94 12.78 2.52
N ASP A 249 -16.21 13.99 3.03
CA ASP A 249 -16.30 15.21 2.24
C ASP A 249 -15.06 16.13 2.41
N LEU A 250 -14.03 15.65 3.12
CA LEU A 250 -12.83 16.43 3.43
C LEU A 250 -12.10 16.98 2.19
N ALA A 251 -12.18 16.27 1.06
CA ALA A 251 -11.55 16.66 -0.21
C ALA A 251 -12.39 17.66 -1.03
N CYS A 252 -13.65 17.91 -0.66
CA CYS A 252 -14.60 18.71 -1.45
C CYS A 252 -14.72 20.18 -1.01
N THR A 253 -13.90 20.65 -0.06
CA THR A 253 -13.86 22.06 0.39
C THR A 253 -12.69 22.83 -0.18
#